data_AF-A0A133YRC4-F1
#
_entry.id   AF-A0A133YRC4-F1
#
_cell.length_a   1.000
_cell.length_b   1.000
_cell.length_c   1.000
_cell.angle_alpha   90.00
_cell.angle_beta   90.00
_cell.angle_gamma   90.00
#
_symmetry.space_group_name_H-M   'P 1'
#
loop_
_entity.id
_entity.type
_entity.pdbx_description
1 polymer ?
#
loop_
_entity_poly.entity_id
_entity_poly.type
_entity_poly.pdbx_seq_one_letter_code
_entity_poly.pdbx_strand_id
1 'polypeptide(L)' 'MSKKLSITLSLENGKNTNFSIQNIKDIEKEKASSLIKALSFDKIFAKNDVKVQKVQKAQIISTVNEEISLA' A
#
# COMPACT_ATOMS: atom_id res chain seq x y z
N MET A 1 -4.40 10.14 15.05
CA MET A 1 -3.70 10.65 13.85
C MET A 1 -4.13 9.83 12.64
N SER A 2 -4.38 10.45 11.47
CA SER A 2 -4.71 9.72 10.24
C SER A 2 -3.46 9.12 9.62
N LYS A 3 -3.45 7.80 9.43
CA LYS A 3 -2.41 7.09 8.67
C LYS A 3 -2.93 6.76 7.27
N LYS A 4 -2.01 6.61 6.33
CA LYS A 4 -2.24 6.21 4.95
C LYS A 4 -1.38 4.98 4.66
N LEU A 5 -1.96 3.91 4.14
CA LEU A 5 -1.21 2.76 3.67
C LEU A 5 -0.95 2.94 2.17
N SER A 6 0.31 3.17 1.80
CA SER A 6 0.75 3.27 0.41
C SER A 6 1.34 1.93 -0.02
N ILE A 7 0.88 1.41 -1.15
CA ILE A 7 1.26 0.10 -1.69
C ILE A 7 1.69 0.29 -3.14
N THR A 8 2.93 -0.05 -3.44
CA THR A 8 3.45 -0.09 -4.81
C THR A 8 3.30 -1.51 -5.34
N LEU A 9 2.62 -1.63 -6.47
CA LEU A 9 2.34 -2.88 -7.16
C LEU A 9 3.12 -2.90 -8.46
N SER A 10 3.76 -4.03 -8.76
CA SER A 10 4.29 -4.29 -10.09
C SER A 10 3.23 -4.95 -10.94
N LEU A 11 3.06 -4.44 -12.15
CA LEU A 11 2.11 -4.94 -13.14
C LEU A 11 2.79 -5.94 -14.08
N GLU A 12 2.00 -6.79 -14.73
CA GLU A 12 2.54 -7.77 -15.70
C GLU A 12 3.29 -7.12 -16.87
N ASN A 13 2.93 -5.90 -17.26
CA ASN A 13 3.60 -5.16 -18.33
C ASN A 13 4.94 -4.51 -17.90
N GLY A 14 5.43 -4.82 -16.69
CA GLY A 14 6.69 -4.30 -16.15
C GLY A 14 6.61 -2.89 -15.58
N LYS A 15 5.45 -2.21 -15.65
CA LYS A 15 5.24 -0.91 -15.02
C LYS A 15 4.89 -1.08 -13.54
N ASN A 16 5.12 -0.03 -12.76
CA ASN A 16 4.68 0.03 -11.36
C ASN A 16 3.51 1.01 -11.23
N THR A 17 2.58 0.69 -10.32
CA THR A 17 1.50 1.59 -9.93
C THR A 17 1.45 1.75 -8.42
N ASN A 18 0.97 2.90 -7.96
CA ASN A 18 0.79 3.19 -6.55
C ASN A 18 -0.69 3.17 -6.18
N PHE A 19 -1.03 2.29 -5.26
CA PHE A 19 -2.32 2.22 -4.60
C PHE A 19 -2.21 2.80 -3.18
N SER A 20 -3.29 3.38 -2.67
CA SER A 20 -3.26 4.09 -1.40
C SER A 20 -4.61 3.96 -0.69
N ILE A 21 -4.58 3.45 0.54
CA ILE A 21 -5.73 3.46 1.44
C ILE A 21 -5.54 4.63 2.41
N GLN A 22 -6.45 5.60 2.36
CA GLN A 22 -6.41 6.77 3.23
C GLN A 22 -7.24 6.56 4.50
N ASN A 23 -7.01 7.44 5.48
CA ASN A 23 -7.81 7.56 6.69
C ASN A 23 -7.86 6.28 7.55
N ILE A 24 -6.74 5.56 7.61
CA ILE A 24 -6.62 4.39 8.49
C ILE A 24 -6.25 4.88 9.88
N LYS A 25 -7.16 4.69 10.84
CA LYS A 25 -6.87 4.93 12.27
C LYS A 25 -6.21 3.68 12.86
N ASP A 26 -5.18 3.88 13.67
CA ASP A 26 -4.55 2.83 14.51
C ASP A 26 -4.12 1.55 13.78
N ILE A 27 -3.57 1.70 12.57
CA ILE A 27 -2.94 0.56 11.88
C ILE A 27 -1.51 0.33 12.38
N GLU A 28 -1.30 -0.88 12.90
CA GLU A 28 -0.01 -1.43 13.27
C GLU A 28 0.58 -2.21 12.08
N LYS A 29 1.90 -2.41 12.08
CA LYS A 29 2.61 -3.08 10.98
C LYS A 29 2.06 -4.49 10.67
N GLU A 30 1.72 -5.25 11.70
CA GLU A 30 1.17 -6.61 11.56
C GLU A 30 -0.24 -6.61 10.96
N LYS A 31 -1.10 -5.69 11.43
CA LYS A 31 -2.44 -5.47 10.86
C LYS A 31 -2.37 -5.00 9.42
N ALA A 32 -1.41 -4.12 9.08
CA ALA A 32 -1.17 -3.71 7.70
C ALA A 32 -0.73 -4.87 6.81
N SER A 33 0.18 -5.72 7.27
CA SER A 33 0.60 -6.90 6.50
C SER A 33 -0.59 -7.83 6.22
N SER A 34 -1.42 -8.07 7.23
CA SER A 34 -2.63 -8.90 7.10
C SER A 34 -3.64 -8.28 6.14
N LEU A 35 -3.86 -6.96 6.21
CA LEU A 35 -4.72 -6.23 5.27
C LEU A 35 -4.20 -6.34 3.83
N ILE A 36 -2.91 -6.16 3.59
CA ILE A 36 -2.33 -6.28 2.23
C ILE A 36 -2.55 -7.69 1.67
N LYS A 37 -2.39 -8.72 2.49
CA LYS A 37 -2.65 -10.12 2.08
C LYS A 37 -4.13 -10.40 1.81
N ALA A 38 -5.03 -9.77 2.57
CA ALA A 38 -6.47 -9.89 2.38
C ALA A 38 -6.97 -9.15 1.14
N LEU A 39 -6.25 -8.13 0.67
CA LEU A 39 -6.59 -7.40 -0.56
C LEU A 39 -6.26 -8.25 -1.79
N SER A 40 -7.29 -8.71 -2.49
CA SER A 40 -7.14 -9.28 -3.83
C SER A 40 -6.94 -8.14 -4.85
N PHE A 41 -5.70 -7.68 -5.02
CA PHE A 41 -5.37 -6.60 -5.95
C PHE A 41 -5.85 -6.88 -7.38
N ASP A 42 -5.79 -8.12 -7.82
CA ASP A 42 -6.27 -8.55 -9.16
C ASP A 42 -7.75 -8.20 -9.35
N LYS A 43 -8.57 -8.37 -8.31
CA LYS A 43 -10.00 -8.02 -8.34
C LYS A 43 -10.23 -6.50 -8.29
N ILE A 44 -9.39 -5.78 -7.56
CA ILE A 44 -9.47 -4.32 -7.44
C ILE A 44 -9.15 -3.66 -8.79
N PHE A 45 -8.16 -4.20 -9.50
CA PHE A 45 -7.68 -3.65 -10.77
C PHE A 45 -8.31 -4.28 -12.02
N ALA A 46 -9.15 -5.33 -11.87
CA ALA A 46 -9.81 -6.04 -12.95
C ALA A 46 -10.59 -5.15 -13.93
N LYS A 47 -11.21 -4.06 -13.45
CA LYS A 47 -11.98 -3.13 -14.30
C LYS A 47 -11.14 -2.33 -15.29
N ASN A 48 -9.82 -2.28 -15.11
CA ASN A 48 -8.93 -1.44 -15.90
C ASN A 48 -8.03 -2.24 -16.85
N ASP A 49 -8.27 -3.55 -17.03
CA ASP A 49 -7.35 -4.48 -17.72
C ASP A 49 -5.92 -4.48 -17.11
N VAL A 50 -5.80 -4.01 -15.87
CA VAL A 50 -4.53 -3.92 -15.15
C VAL A 50 -4.34 -5.21 -14.37
N LYS A 51 -3.41 -6.05 -14.83
CA LYS A 51 -3.00 -7.26 -14.12
C LYS A 51 -1.84 -6.97 -13.18
N VAL A 52 -2.05 -7.26 -11.90
CA VAL A 52 -1.04 -7.11 -10.84
C VAL A 52 -0.24 -8.40 -10.77
N GLN A 53 1.08 -8.28 -10.83
CA GLN A 53 1.97 -9.43 -10.72
C GLN A 53 2.37 -9.67 -9.26
N LYS A 54 2.73 -8.61 -8.54
CA LYS A 54 3.13 -8.69 -7.13
C LYS A 54 3.07 -7.35 -6.43
N VAL A 55 3.02 -7.41 -5.10
CA VAL A 55 3.32 -6.25 -4.24
C VAL A 55 4.83 -6.04 -4.21
N GLN A 56 5.29 -4.87 -4.63
CA GLN A 56 6.71 -4.51 -4.63
C GLN A 56 7.12 -3.84 -3.31
N LYS A 57 6.27 -2.94 -2.79
CA LYS A 57 6.53 -2.19 -1.56
C LYS A 57 5.23 -1.84 -0.86
N ALA A 58 5.23 -1.81 0.47
CA ALA A 58 4.13 -1.25 1.24
C ALA A 58 4.66 -0.46 2.44
N GLN A 59 4.05 0.69 2.71
CA GLN A 59 4.49 1.63 3.74
C GLN A 59 3.31 2.35 4.38
N ILE A 60 3.33 2.49 5.71
CA ILE A 60 2.37 3.31 6.46
C ILE A 60 2.94 4.71 6.55
N ILE A 61 2.24 5.68 5.99
CA ILE A 61 2.58 7.10 5.98
C ILE A 61 1.64 7.80 6.96
N SER A 62 2.17 8.49 7.96
CA SER A 62 1.37 9.35 8.87
C SER A 62 1.37 10.78 8.31
N THR A 63 0.28 11.53 8.48
CA THR A 63 0.24 12.96 8.13
C THR A 63 1.00 13.87 9.10
N VAL A 64 1.81 13.31 10.01
CA VAL A 64 2.82 14.05 10.76
C VAL A 64 4.16 13.78 10.08
N ASN A 65 4.73 14.80 9.43
CA ASN A 65 6.12 14.76 8.96
C ASN A 65 7.03 14.77 10.19
N GLU A 66 7.25 13.61 10.81
CA GLU A 66 8.30 13.45 11.81
C GLU A 66 9.54 12.91 11.11
N GLU A 67 10.48 13.82 10.86
CA GLU A 67 11.81 13.49 10.37
C GLU A 67 12.58 12.81 11.52
N ILE A 68 12.89 11.52 11.36
CA ILE A 68 13.65 10.77 12.36
C ILE A 68 15.14 10.90 12.03
N SER A 69 15.88 11.70 12.80
CA SER A 69 17.34 11.71 12.78
C SER A 69 17.89 10.50 13.54
N LEU A 70 18.79 9.75 12.91
CA LEU A 70 19.56 8.69 13.55
C LEU A 70 20.88 9.31 14.02
N ALA A 71 20.99 9.50 15.34
CA ALA A 71 22.27 9.78 16.00
C ALA A 71 23.10 8.51 16.12
#